data_AF-A0A1Y3MTE2-F1
#
_entry.id   AF-A0A1Y3MTE2-F1
#
_cell.length_a   1.000
_cell.length_b   1.000
_cell.length_c   1.000
_cell.angle_alpha   90.00
_cell.angle_beta   90.00
_cell.angle_gamma   90.00
#
_symmetry.space_group_name_H-M   'P 1'
#
loop_
_entity.id
_entity.type
_entity.pdbx_description
1 polymer ?
#
loop_
_entity_poly.entity_id
_entity_poly.type
_entity_poly.pdbx_seq_one_letter_code
_entity_poly.pdbx_strand_id
1 'polypeptide(L)'
;MYDAALFAAIHDYVVNNPDIDTSRIYLGGCSNGGYMTMNLMFEHGDYFSAFYPICEAYMNKNISDEMIDQVKDYNIWFLQSEDDTTVNPLATTIPAFYRLLGAGAQNVHFTLTDKVRGEDDPEAKYMGHYSWIYTFNDDVKTEFDNVKALADVNNVVIEDGTGLVTSTNNYVTNANCSKSGNMWAWLAEQTKQTNY
;
A
#
# COMPACT_ATOMS: atom_id res chain seq x y z
N MET A 1 -12.45 12.24 -12.37
CA MET A 1 -12.20 12.70 -13.76
C MET A 1 -10.76 12.41 -14.25
N TYR A 2 -10.02 11.48 -13.62
CA TYR A 2 -8.80 10.89 -14.20
C TYR A 2 -8.82 9.36 -14.03
N ASP A 3 -9.31 8.90 -12.90
CA ASP A 3 -9.79 7.57 -12.57
C ASP A 3 -10.66 6.92 -13.67
N ALA A 4 -11.80 7.51 -14.03
CA ALA A 4 -12.69 6.96 -15.07
C ALA A 4 -11.99 6.77 -16.43
N ALA A 5 -11.12 7.71 -16.83
CA ALA A 5 -10.40 7.61 -18.09
C ALA A 5 -9.30 6.54 -18.05
N LEU A 6 -8.55 6.47 -16.93
CA LEU A 6 -7.53 5.46 -16.73
C LEU A 6 -8.13 4.06 -16.63
N PHE A 7 -9.21 3.90 -15.87
CA PHE A 7 -9.93 2.63 -15.77
C PHE A 7 -10.49 2.20 -17.13
N ALA A 8 -11.11 3.12 -17.88
CA ALA A 8 -11.59 2.82 -19.23
C ALA A 8 -10.46 2.36 -20.16
N ALA A 9 -9.28 2.98 -20.08
CA ALA A 9 -8.11 2.57 -20.86
C ALA A 9 -7.59 1.17 -20.46
N ILE A 10 -7.52 0.88 -19.15
CA ILE A 10 -7.14 -0.46 -18.65
C ILE A 10 -8.16 -1.50 -19.13
N HIS A 11 -9.44 -1.23 -18.93
CA HIS A 11 -10.52 -2.15 -19.31
C HIS A 11 -10.56 -2.41 -20.82
N ASP A 12 -10.42 -1.36 -21.64
CA ASP A 12 -10.37 -1.49 -23.10
C ASP A 12 -9.16 -2.32 -23.55
N TYR A 13 -7.98 -2.10 -22.96
CA TYR A 13 -6.82 -2.92 -23.25
C TYR A 13 -7.05 -4.38 -22.90
N VAL A 14 -7.60 -4.68 -21.71
CA VAL A 14 -7.85 -6.06 -21.27
C VAL A 14 -8.87 -6.76 -22.16
N VAL A 15 -9.99 -6.12 -22.48
CA VAL A 15 -11.05 -6.72 -23.33
C VAL A 15 -10.56 -7.03 -24.75
N ASN A 16 -9.63 -6.24 -25.27
CA ASN A 16 -9.11 -6.41 -26.62
C ASN A 16 -7.86 -7.34 -26.71
N ASN A 17 -7.38 -7.89 -25.59
CA ASN A 17 -6.21 -8.78 -25.54
C ASN A 17 -6.55 -10.09 -24.80
N PRO A 18 -7.02 -11.14 -25.52
CA PRO A 18 -7.57 -12.37 -24.91
C PRO A 18 -6.54 -13.27 -24.24
N ASP A 19 -5.24 -13.00 -24.40
CA ASP A 19 -4.13 -13.67 -23.75
C ASP A 19 -3.88 -13.17 -22.32
N ILE A 20 -4.53 -12.08 -21.90
CA ILE A 20 -4.46 -11.56 -20.53
C ILE A 20 -5.27 -12.45 -19.58
N ASP A 21 -4.61 -12.89 -18.51
CA ASP A 21 -5.27 -13.58 -17.42
C ASP A 21 -6.03 -12.59 -16.52
N THR A 22 -7.34 -12.50 -16.74
CA THR A 22 -8.22 -11.58 -15.99
C THR A 22 -8.40 -11.98 -14.52
N SER A 23 -7.93 -13.16 -14.10
CA SER A 23 -7.92 -13.53 -12.68
C SER A 23 -6.71 -12.97 -11.92
N ARG A 24 -5.74 -12.36 -12.62
CA ARG A 24 -4.46 -11.88 -12.08
C ARG A 24 -4.08 -10.52 -12.65
N ILE A 25 -4.96 -9.54 -12.50
CA ILE A 25 -4.66 -8.14 -12.84
C ILE A 25 -4.28 -7.41 -11.57
N TYR A 26 -3.02 -6.97 -11.46
CA TYR A 26 -2.51 -6.28 -10.29
C TYR A 26 -2.37 -4.79 -10.56
N LEU A 27 -2.70 -3.96 -9.56
CA LEU A 27 -2.61 -2.50 -9.68
C LEU A 27 -1.60 -1.93 -8.70
N GLY A 28 -0.67 -1.12 -9.18
CA GLY A 28 0.26 -0.40 -8.31
C GLY A 28 0.88 0.79 -9.00
N GLY A 29 1.50 1.64 -8.19
CA GLY A 29 2.04 2.91 -8.61
C GLY A 29 2.73 3.62 -7.46
N CYS A 30 3.60 4.57 -7.80
CA CYS A 30 4.39 5.33 -6.84
C CYS A 30 3.93 6.78 -6.72
N SER A 31 4.00 7.37 -5.53
CA SER A 31 3.69 8.79 -5.30
C SER A 31 2.25 9.14 -5.74
N ASN A 32 2.08 10.05 -6.69
CA ASN A 32 0.78 10.33 -7.31
C ASN A 32 0.18 9.10 -8.04
N GLY A 33 1.03 8.19 -8.53
CA GLY A 33 0.60 6.87 -9.00
C GLY A 33 0.09 5.98 -7.87
N GLY A 34 0.68 6.06 -6.68
CA GLY A 34 0.19 5.38 -5.47
C GLY A 34 -1.14 5.96 -5.01
N TYR A 35 -1.31 7.28 -5.09
CA TYR A 35 -2.63 7.93 -4.92
C TYR A 35 -3.66 7.34 -5.89
N MET A 36 -3.29 7.19 -7.17
CA MET A 36 -4.21 6.62 -8.17
C MET A 36 -4.48 5.13 -7.93
N THR A 37 -3.51 4.37 -7.40
CA THR A 37 -3.74 2.99 -6.95
C THR A 37 -4.82 2.95 -5.86
N MET A 38 -4.70 3.80 -4.84
CA MET A 38 -5.72 3.91 -3.78
C MET A 38 -7.07 4.33 -4.36
N ASN A 39 -7.10 5.34 -5.22
CA ASN A 39 -8.34 5.84 -5.80
C ASN A 39 -9.06 4.78 -6.65
N LEU A 40 -8.34 4.07 -7.51
CA LEU A 40 -8.92 2.96 -8.30
C LEU A 40 -9.30 1.76 -7.44
N MET A 41 -8.60 1.51 -6.32
CA MET A 41 -8.99 0.50 -5.35
C MET A 41 -10.36 0.82 -4.74
N PHE A 42 -10.61 2.09 -4.38
CA PHE A 42 -11.91 2.49 -3.83
C PHE A 42 -13.03 2.53 -4.88
N GLU A 43 -12.75 2.94 -6.11
CA GLU A 43 -13.80 3.13 -7.13
C GLU A 43 -14.06 1.86 -7.97
N HIS A 44 -13.04 1.04 -8.19
CA HIS A 44 -13.05 -0.09 -9.14
C HIS A 44 -12.30 -1.32 -8.62
N GLY A 45 -12.16 -1.45 -7.29
CA GLY A 45 -11.28 -2.44 -6.67
C GLY A 45 -11.56 -3.88 -7.07
N ASP A 46 -12.84 -4.23 -7.22
CA ASP A 46 -13.25 -5.58 -7.64
C ASP A 46 -12.67 -6.00 -8.99
N TYR A 47 -12.24 -5.08 -9.85
CA TYR A 47 -11.63 -5.44 -11.13
C TYR A 47 -10.23 -6.06 -10.97
N PHE A 48 -9.52 -5.74 -9.89
CA PHE A 48 -8.13 -6.12 -9.66
C PHE A 48 -8.02 -7.25 -8.64
N SER A 49 -6.95 -8.03 -8.73
CA SER A 49 -6.68 -9.15 -7.83
C SER A 49 -5.86 -8.74 -6.61
N ALA A 50 -5.05 -7.69 -6.73
CA ALA A 50 -4.23 -7.16 -5.65
C ALA A 50 -3.71 -5.75 -5.94
N PHE A 51 -3.35 -5.03 -4.88
CA PHE A 51 -2.89 -3.66 -4.90
C PHE A 51 -1.51 -3.53 -4.25
N TYR A 52 -0.61 -2.74 -4.83
CA TYR A 52 0.67 -2.41 -4.23
C TYR A 52 0.96 -0.90 -4.29
N PRO A 53 0.32 -0.09 -3.42
CA PRO A 53 0.55 1.35 -3.37
C PRO A 53 1.92 1.67 -2.77
N ILE A 54 2.73 2.46 -3.48
CA ILE A 54 4.08 2.85 -3.03
C ILE A 54 4.08 4.34 -2.71
N CYS A 55 4.50 4.71 -1.51
CA CYS A 55 4.52 6.09 -0.98
C CYS A 55 3.26 6.86 -1.40
N GLU A 56 2.10 6.24 -1.14
CA GLU A 56 0.84 6.72 -1.69
C GLU A 56 0.50 8.10 -1.13
N ALA A 57 0.17 9.03 -2.02
CA ALA A 57 -0.12 10.42 -1.66
C ALA A 57 -1.60 10.62 -1.30
N TYR A 58 -2.30 9.58 -0.83
CA TYR A 58 -3.70 9.61 -0.43
C TYR A 58 -3.80 9.94 1.07
N MET A 59 -4.07 11.21 1.36
CA MET A 59 -4.19 11.70 2.73
C MET A 59 -5.26 10.92 3.51
N ASN A 60 -4.91 10.37 4.67
CA ASN A 60 -5.80 9.53 5.46
C ASN A 60 -7.08 10.26 5.90
N LYS A 61 -7.04 11.59 6.09
CA LYS A 61 -8.26 12.41 6.34
C LYS A 61 -9.32 12.33 5.23
N ASN A 62 -8.94 11.88 4.04
CA ASN A 62 -9.83 11.72 2.89
C ASN A 62 -10.28 10.26 2.71
N ILE A 63 -9.87 9.34 3.59
CA ILE A 63 -10.31 7.95 3.58
C ILE A 63 -11.39 7.82 4.66
N SER A 64 -12.65 7.60 4.28
CA SER A 64 -13.72 7.40 5.26
C SER A 64 -13.68 6.00 5.87
N ASP A 65 -14.40 5.78 6.97
CA ASP A 65 -14.49 4.44 7.57
C ASP A 65 -15.22 3.45 6.64
N GLU A 66 -16.19 3.92 5.86
CA GLU A 66 -16.86 3.12 4.83
C GLU A 66 -15.90 2.68 3.74
N MET A 67 -14.97 3.55 3.33
CA MET A 67 -13.94 3.20 2.36
C MET A 67 -12.98 2.13 2.91
N ILE A 68 -12.62 2.21 4.19
CA ILE A 68 -11.83 1.18 4.87
C ILE A 68 -12.60 -0.14 4.92
N ASP A 69 -13.87 -0.11 5.33
CA ASP A 69 -14.72 -1.31 5.42
C ASP A 69 -14.91 -1.99 4.06
N GLN A 70 -15.02 -1.19 2.99
CA GLN A 70 -15.14 -1.68 1.63
C GLN A 70 -13.90 -2.47 1.16
N VAL A 71 -12.69 -2.01 1.50
CA VAL A 71 -11.45 -2.56 0.94
C VAL A 71 -10.68 -3.48 1.89
N LYS A 72 -11.16 -3.67 3.13
CA LYS A 72 -10.48 -4.51 4.14
C LYS A 72 -10.24 -5.95 3.68
N ASP A 73 -11.09 -6.47 2.79
CA ASP A 73 -11.00 -7.83 2.26
C ASP A 73 -10.16 -7.91 0.97
N TYR A 74 -9.59 -6.80 0.51
CA TYR A 74 -8.68 -6.79 -0.63
C TYR A 74 -7.25 -7.18 -0.24
N ASN A 75 -6.50 -7.62 -1.25
CA ASN A 75 -5.10 -7.99 -1.11
C ASN A 75 -4.24 -6.74 -1.33
N ILE A 76 -3.58 -6.22 -0.29
CA ILE A 76 -2.88 -4.94 -0.34
C ILE A 76 -1.47 -5.08 0.23
N TRP A 77 -0.44 -4.59 -0.47
CA TRP A 77 0.92 -4.45 0.08
C TRP A 77 1.43 -3.03 -0.09
N PHE A 78 1.53 -2.30 1.02
CA PHE A 78 2.07 -0.94 1.02
C PHE A 78 3.60 -0.93 1.08
N LEU A 79 4.22 0.07 0.46
CA LEU A 79 5.65 0.35 0.62
C LEU A 79 5.89 1.84 0.84
N GLN A 80 6.64 2.21 1.87
CA GLN A 80 7.11 3.58 2.04
C GLN A 80 8.48 3.63 2.75
N SER A 81 9.18 4.76 2.68
CA SER A 81 10.29 5.06 3.57
C SER A 81 9.84 6.00 4.67
N GLU A 82 10.27 5.76 5.90
CA GLU A 82 9.90 6.56 7.06
C GLU A 82 10.48 7.98 6.99
N ASP A 83 11.61 8.16 6.29
CA ASP A 83 12.22 9.48 6.02
C ASP A 83 11.70 10.17 4.75
N ASP A 84 10.55 9.74 4.22
CA ASP A 84 9.86 10.43 3.13
C ASP A 84 9.41 11.83 3.55
N THR A 85 10.07 12.84 2.97
CA THR A 85 9.80 14.26 3.22
C THR A 85 8.82 14.89 2.22
N THR A 86 8.39 14.14 1.20
CA THR A 86 7.42 14.60 0.20
C THR A 86 6.02 14.13 0.55
N VAL A 87 5.87 12.85 0.88
CA VAL A 87 4.62 12.25 1.33
C VAL A 87 4.83 11.78 2.76
N ASN A 88 4.25 12.50 3.73
CA ASN A 88 4.42 12.21 5.14
C ASN A 88 3.75 10.86 5.52
N PRO A 89 4.51 9.82 5.91
CA PRO A 89 3.96 8.52 6.24
C PRO A 89 2.93 8.57 7.38
N LEU A 90 3.08 9.50 8.33
CA LEU A 90 2.16 9.67 9.47
C LEU A 90 0.79 10.22 9.06
N ALA A 91 0.67 10.80 7.86
CA ALA A 91 -0.57 11.38 7.35
C ALA A 91 -1.21 10.55 6.21
N THR A 92 -0.53 9.50 5.74
CA THR A 92 -0.95 8.67 4.61
C THR A 92 -0.96 7.18 4.98
N THR A 93 0.13 6.47 4.72
CA THR A 93 0.15 5.00 4.71
C THR A 93 0.10 4.38 6.09
N ILE A 94 0.77 4.97 7.11
CA ILE A 94 0.76 4.44 8.48
C ILE A 94 -0.68 4.40 9.05
N PRO A 95 -1.44 5.51 9.07
CA PRO A 95 -2.80 5.46 9.59
C PRO A 95 -3.74 4.60 8.74
N ALA A 96 -3.58 4.57 7.40
CA ALA A 96 -4.39 3.69 6.54
C ALA A 96 -4.17 2.21 6.89
N PHE A 97 -2.92 1.79 7.08
CA PHE A 97 -2.56 0.43 7.49
C PHE A 97 -3.18 0.05 8.85
N TYR A 98 -3.06 0.92 9.85
CA TYR A 98 -3.67 0.68 11.16
C TYR A 98 -5.20 0.57 11.08
N ARG A 99 -5.85 1.43 10.28
CA ARG A 99 -7.31 1.39 10.12
C ARG A 99 -7.79 0.14 9.41
N LEU A 100 -7.07 -0.33 8.38
CA LEU A 100 -7.36 -1.61 7.72
C LEU A 100 -7.25 -2.79 8.70
N LEU A 101 -6.15 -2.86 9.46
CA LEU A 101 -5.99 -3.89 10.49
C LEU A 101 -7.11 -3.82 11.55
N GLY A 102 -7.43 -2.63 12.04
CA GLY A 102 -8.51 -2.41 13.01
C GLY A 102 -9.90 -2.80 12.48
N ALA A 103 -10.14 -2.65 11.18
CA ALA A 103 -11.36 -3.09 10.51
C ALA A 103 -11.41 -4.61 10.25
N GLY A 104 -10.32 -5.32 10.52
CA GLY A 104 -10.24 -6.78 10.41
C GLY A 104 -9.60 -7.29 9.11
N ALA A 105 -8.90 -6.44 8.36
CA ALA A 105 -8.20 -6.86 7.14
C ALA A 105 -7.24 -8.02 7.41
N GLN A 106 -7.34 -9.08 6.59
CA GLN A 106 -6.54 -10.31 6.76
C GLN A 106 -5.32 -10.37 5.84
N ASN A 107 -5.42 -9.79 4.63
CA ASN A 107 -4.38 -9.85 3.59
C ASN A 107 -3.83 -8.45 3.25
N VAL A 108 -3.51 -7.69 4.30
CA VAL A 108 -2.84 -6.39 4.21
C VAL A 108 -1.41 -6.52 4.70
N HIS A 109 -0.47 -6.02 3.92
CA HIS A 109 0.96 -6.05 4.19
C HIS A 109 1.52 -4.63 4.12
N PHE A 110 2.58 -4.36 4.86
CA PHE A 110 3.25 -3.06 4.81
C PHE A 110 4.75 -3.20 5.08
N THR A 111 5.55 -2.67 4.16
CA THR A 111 6.98 -2.46 4.30
C THR A 111 7.27 -0.98 4.55
N LEU A 112 7.88 -0.67 5.70
CA LEU A 112 8.35 0.66 6.04
C LEU A 112 9.87 0.62 6.23
N THR A 113 10.61 1.24 5.33
CA THR A 113 12.07 1.31 5.37
C THR A 113 12.54 2.52 6.16
N ASP A 114 13.78 2.52 6.68
CA ASP A 114 14.35 3.67 7.37
C ASP A 114 14.80 4.78 6.40
N LYS A 115 15.36 4.35 5.26
CA LYS A 115 15.94 5.16 4.19
C LYS A 115 15.85 4.41 2.87
N VAL A 116 16.01 5.14 1.77
CA VAL A 116 16.19 4.57 0.43
C VAL A 116 17.66 4.53 0.05
N ARG A 117 18.14 3.36 -0.37
CA ARG A 117 19.54 3.07 -0.74
C ARG A 117 19.60 2.53 -2.16
N GLY A 118 20.69 2.83 -2.87
CA GLY A 118 20.98 2.23 -4.15
C GLY A 118 21.54 0.82 -4.04
N GLU A 119 21.31 0.02 -5.07
CA GLU A 119 21.93 -1.29 -5.21
C GLU A 119 23.34 -1.17 -5.81
N ASP A 120 23.51 -0.29 -6.80
CA ASP A 120 24.79 -0.05 -7.50
C ASP A 120 25.88 0.54 -6.59
N ASP A 121 25.47 1.29 -5.55
CA ASP A 121 26.34 1.88 -4.54
C ASP A 121 25.65 1.83 -3.17
N PRO A 122 26.10 0.97 -2.25
CA PRO A 122 25.54 0.84 -0.90
C PRO A 122 25.64 2.11 -0.05
N GLU A 123 26.55 3.02 -0.39
CA GLU A 123 26.70 4.32 0.29
C GLU A 123 25.76 5.39 -0.29
N ALA A 124 25.19 5.15 -1.48
CA ALA A 124 24.22 6.06 -2.08
C ALA A 124 22.92 6.06 -1.27
N LYS A 125 22.61 7.23 -0.70
CA LYS A 125 21.35 7.50 0.00
C LYS A 125 20.50 8.38 -0.89
N TYR A 126 19.36 7.86 -1.32
CA TYR A 126 18.36 8.59 -2.08
C TYR A 126 17.38 9.29 -1.14
N MET A 127 16.55 10.17 -1.71
CA MET A 127 15.45 10.77 -0.97
C MET A 127 14.48 9.68 -0.52
N GLY A 128 13.99 9.73 0.72
CA GLY A 128 13.05 8.76 1.27
C GLY A 128 11.82 8.50 0.40
N HIS A 129 11.40 9.52 -0.35
CA HIS A 129 10.30 9.41 -1.29
C HIS A 129 10.50 8.36 -2.40
N TYR A 130 11.75 8.04 -2.76
CA TYR A 130 12.07 7.17 -3.89
C TYR A 130 11.98 5.68 -3.54
N SER A 131 11.10 5.30 -2.62
CA SER A 131 10.97 3.92 -2.11
C SER A 131 10.66 2.90 -3.21
N TRP A 132 10.12 3.33 -4.35
CA TRP A 132 9.90 2.49 -5.53
C TRP A 132 11.17 1.82 -6.09
N ILE A 133 12.36 2.34 -5.77
CA ILE A 133 13.63 1.67 -6.09
C ILE A 133 13.61 0.25 -5.54
N TYR A 134 13.16 0.06 -4.30
CA TYR A 134 13.08 -1.27 -3.70
C TYR A 134 12.04 -2.16 -4.37
N THR A 135 10.89 -1.62 -4.77
CA THR A 135 9.90 -2.40 -5.53
C THR A 135 10.50 -2.90 -6.84
N PHE A 136 11.09 -2.03 -7.65
CA PHE A 136 11.51 -2.41 -9.01
C PHE A 136 12.79 -3.23 -9.06
N ASN A 137 13.55 -3.28 -7.97
CA ASN A 137 14.70 -4.18 -7.81
C ASN A 137 14.36 -5.51 -7.11
N ASP A 138 13.08 -5.78 -6.81
CA ASP A 138 12.66 -6.94 -6.01
C ASP A 138 13.29 -6.95 -4.59
N ASP A 139 13.45 -5.79 -3.96
CA ASP A 139 14.07 -5.65 -2.63
C ASP A 139 13.06 -5.48 -1.47
N VAL A 140 11.77 -5.57 -1.76
CA VAL A 140 10.72 -5.54 -0.73
C VAL A 140 10.64 -6.91 -0.05
N LYS A 141 11.58 -7.15 0.88
CA LYS A 141 11.82 -8.45 1.53
C LYS A 141 11.37 -8.54 3.00
N THR A 142 10.81 -7.46 3.54
CA THR A 142 10.30 -7.45 4.91
C THR A 142 8.93 -6.81 4.99
N GLU A 143 8.21 -7.10 6.06
CA GLU A 143 6.92 -6.55 6.38
C GLU A 143 6.76 -6.42 7.91
N PHE A 144 5.69 -5.77 8.34
CA PHE A 144 5.26 -5.82 9.74
C PHE A 144 4.66 -7.17 10.12
N ASP A 145 4.76 -7.50 11.41
CA ASP A 145 3.98 -8.57 12.01
C ASP A 145 2.57 -8.04 12.32
N ASN A 146 1.58 -8.42 11.51
CA ASN A 146 0.20 -7.95 11.66
C ASN A 146 -0.41 -8.25 13.03
N VAL A 147 -0.01 -9.34 13.72
CA VAL A 147 -0.52 -9.63 15.06
C VAL A 147 -0.04 -8.58 16.05
N LYS A 148 1.22 -8.15 15.94
CA LYS A 148 1.80 -7.10 16.78
C LYS A 148 1.27 -5.71 16.42
N ALA A 149 1.14 -5.41 15.14
CA ALA A 149 0.55 -4.15 14.68
C ALA A 149 -0.91 -4.01 15.12
N LEU A 150 -1.71 -5.08 15.00
CA LEU A 150 -3.10 -5.11 15.47
C LEU A 150 -3.20 -4.91 16.99
N ALA A 151 -2.32 -5.55 17.77
CA ALA A 151 -2.27 -5.37 19.21
C ALA A 151 -1.97 -3.91 19.63
N ASP A 152 -1.36 -3.14 18.74
CA ASP A 152 -1.00 -1.74 18.96
C ASP A 152 -2.08 -0.74 18.53
N VAL A 153 -3.08 -1.14 17.72
CA VAL A 153 -4.11 -0.24 17.15
C VAL A 153 -4.76 0.66 18.21
N ASN A 154 -5.06 0.11 19.40
CA ASN A 154 -5.71 0.87 20.49
C ASN A 154 -4.79 1.90 21.17
N ASN A 155 -3.48 1.85 20.94
CA ASN A 155 -2.52 2.83 21.46
C ASN A 155 -2.24 3.97 20.47
N VAL A 156 -2.68 3.83 19.22
CA VAL A 156 -2.45 4.80 18.15
C VAL A 156 -3.50 5.90 18.22
N VAL A 157 -3.05 7.16 18.21
CA VAL A 157 -3.94 8.31 18.15
C VAL A 157 -3.85 8.92 16.76
N ILE A 158 -4.93 8.79 15.99
CA ILE A 158 -5.13 9.48 14.72
C ILE A 158 -5.97 10.73 15.00
N GLU A 159 -5.44 11.90 14.73
CA GLU A 159 -6.12 13.17 14.97
C GLU A 159 -7.27 13.38 13.99
N ASP A 160 -8.47 13.66 14.52
CA ASP A 160 -9.65 13.99 13.72
C ASP A 160 -9.41 15.23 12.86
N GLY A 161 -9.90 15.19 11.62
CA GLY A 161 -9.81 16.30 10.65
C GLY A 161 -8.47 16.39 9.90
N THR A 162 -7.34 16.03 10.52
CA THR A 162 -6.03 15.97 9.83
C THR A 162 -5.68 14.56 9.36
N GLY A 163 -6.21 13.54 10.05
CA GLY A 163 -5.89 12.13 9.80
C GLY A 163 -4.45 11.76 10.15
N LEU A 164 -3.76 12.62 10.90
CA LEU A 164 -2.35 12.47 11.27
C LEU A 164 -2.20 11.57 12.49
N VAL A 165 -1.26 10.63 12.47
CA VAL A 165 -0.83 9.91 13.67
C VAL A 165 -0.02 10.84 14.57
N THR A 166 -0.49 11.04 15.81
CA THR A 166 0.12 11.96 16.80
C THR A 166 0.71 11.25 18.01
N SER A 167 0.36 9.98 18.23
CA SER A 167 1.01 9.14 19.23
C SER A 167 2.47 8.88 18.85
N THR A 168 3.37 8.87 19.85
CA THR A 168 4.83 8.82 19.62
C THR A 168 5.47 7.47 19.95
N ASN A 169 4.72 6.53 20.54
CA ASN A 169 5.22 5.20 20.91
C ASN A 169 4.40 4.12 20.22
N ASN A 170 4.48 4.10 18.89
CA ASN A 170 3.73 3.20 18.03
C ASN A 170 4.59 2.01 17.59
N TYR A 171 3.97 0.87 17.33
CA TYR A 171 4.63 -0.30 16.78
C TYR A 171 5.07 -0.10 15.32
N VAL A 172 4.26 0.55 14.48
CA VAL A 172 4.56 0.76 13.05
C VAL A 172 5.60 1.86 12.91
N THR A 173 6.86 1.46 13.03
CA THR A 173 8.08 2.22 12.77
C THR A 173 9.06 1.33 12.00
N ASN A 174 10.01 1.92 11.26
CA ASN A 174 10.95 1.12 10.45
C ASN A 174 11.66 0.01 11.26
N ALA A 175 11.93 0.26 12.54
CA ALA A 175 12.67 -0.64 13.42
C ALA A 175 11.95 -1.96 13.68
N ASN A 176 10.62 -1.98 13.54
CA ASN A 176 9.79 -3.15 13.75
C ASN A 176 9.40 -3.88 12.45
N CYS A 177 9.81 -3.36 11.28
CA CYS A 177 9.50 -3.91 9.96
C CYS A 177 10.51 -5.00 9.54
N SER A 178 10.52 -6.11 10.29
CA SER A 178 11.56 -7.14 10.19
C SER A 178 11.04 -8.56 9.91
N LYS A 179 9.73 -8.77 9.81
CA LYS A 179 9.18 -10.09 9.47
C LYS A 179 9.52 -10.36 8.00
N SER A 180 10.06 -11.55 7.71
CA SER A 180 10.40 -11.92 6.33
C SER A 180 9.16 -11.97 5.45
N GLY A 181 9.24 -11.37 4.28
CA GLY A 181 8.20 -11.40 3.25
C GLY A 181 8.84 -11.22 1.87
N ASN A 182 8.08 -11.36 0.79
CA ASN A 182 8.52 -10.92 -0.53
C ASN A 182 7.29 -10.44 -1.29
N MET A 183 7.25 -9.14 -1.57
CA MET A 183 6.09 -8.51 -2.19
C MET A 183 5.75 -9.11 -3.56
N TRP A 184 6.74 -9.41 -4.41
CA TRP A 184 6.48 -9.97 -5.73
C TRP A 184 6.08 -11.44 -5.68
N ALA A 185 6.65 -12.22 -4.78
CA ALA A 185 6.22 -13.60 -4.55
C ALA A 185 4.78 -13.63 -4.04
N TRP A 186 4.45 -12.79 -3.05
CA TRP A 186 3.09 -12.63 -2.56
C TRP A 186 2.14 -12.17 -3.67
N LEU A 187 2.52 -11.17 -4.46
CA LEU A 187 1.67 -10.64 -5.53
C LEU A 187 1.34 -11.73 -6.56
N ALA A 188 2.33 -12.56 -6.93
CA ALA A 188 2.15 -13.66 -7.87
C ALA A 188 1.23 -14.78 -7.34
N GLU A 189 1.07 -14.91 -6.03
CA GLU A 189 0.13 -15.85 -5.40
C GLU A 189 -1.31 -15.31 -5.40
N GLN A 190 -1.51 -13.99 -5.58
CA GLN A 190 -2.85 -13.39 -5.54
C GLN A 190 -3.61 -13.72 -6.82
N THR A 191 -4.81 -14.27 -6.64
CA THR A 191 -5.76 -14.54 -7.71
C THR A 191 -7.14 -14.15 -7.26
N LYS A 192 -7.93 -13.57 -8.17
CA LYS A 192 -9.32 -13.27 -7.90
C LYS A 192 -10.11 -14.58 -7.90
N GLN A 193 -10.85 -14.84 -6.83
CA GLN A 193 -11.82 -15.93 -6.79
C GLN A 193 -12.86 -15.68 -7.90
N THR A 194 -12.90 -16.54 -8.91
CA THR A 194 -14.01 -16.55 -9.87
C THR A 194 -15.23 -17.07 -9.15
N ASN A 195 -16.09 -16.18 -8.67
CA ASN A 195 -17.42 -16.55 -8.23
C ASN A 195 -18.19 -17.04 -9.47
N TYR A 196 -18.45 -18.35 -9.52
CA TYR A 196 -19.35 -18.98 -10.48
C TYR A 196 -20.81 -18.72 -10.10
#